data_AF-A0AAV0MJP6-F1
#
_entry.id   AF-A0AAV0MJP6-F1
#
_cell.length_a   1.000
_cell.length_b   1.000
_cell.length_c   1.000
_cell.angle_alpha   90.00
_cell.angle_beta   90.00
_cell.angle_gamma   90.00
#
_symmetry.space_group_name_H-M   'P 1'
#
loop_
_entity.id
_entity.type
_entity.pdbx_description
1 polymer ?
#
loop_
_entity_poly.entity_id
_entity_poly.type
_entity_poly.pdbx_seq_one_letter_code
_entity_poly.pdbx_strand_id
1 'polypeptide(L)'
;MTLLNVLKCRKILNSLTLAYGQMIFKSGFFHADPHPGNILICKGSEARFLVALLDYGQVKDLPANLRFGYAELVLAMADNDPIGATKSFKDLGIKTLSKCDKNEDQEMLKLAQTMFDTGLPPGVTTLQPFSEGSSLEKFSVEGFPEELFSILRTVHLLRGLSVGLGLNYSCAKQWRPIAEETLHRAGRLKDFYLLLNCIEIFLNCGDSRYRPESSSSKTRILQEIIPQEMMNLGVEKDREHGIF
;
A
#
# COMPACT_ATOMS: atom_id res chain seq x y z
N MET A 1 1.44 -23.51 -15.97
CA MET A 1 1.80 -23.38 -14.54
C MET A 1 0.68 -24.01 -13.72
N THR A 2 0.96 -24.93 -12.80
CA THR A 2 -0.09 -25.56 -11.98
C THR A 2 -0.69 -24.53 -11.01
N LEU A 3 -1.97 -24.68 -10.63
CA LEU A 3 -2.64 -23.79 -9.66
C LEU A 3 -1.83 -23.65 -8.35
N LEU A 4 -1.25 -24.75 -7.89
CA LEU A 4 -0.38 -24.79 -6.71
C LEU A 4 0.86 -23.89 -6.85
N ASN A 5 1.48 -23.86 -8.03
CA ASN A 5 2.64 -23.00 -8.29
C ASN A 5 2.25 -21.52 -8.33
N VAL A 6 1.10 -21.18 -8.91
CA VAL A 6 0.59 -19.79 -8.92
C VAL A 6 0.35 -19.28 -7.50
N LEU A 7 -0.28 -20.10 -6.65
CA LEU A 7 -0.52 -19.78 -5.24
C LEU A 7 0.80 -19.60 -4.47
N LYS A 8 1.79 -20.45 -4.72
CA LYS A 8 3.12 -20.35 -4.11
C LYS A 8 3.80 -19.04 -4.49
N CYS A 9 3.84 -18.71 -5.78
CA CYS A 9 4.43 -17.48 -6.28
C CYS A 9 3.75 -16.22 -5.69
N ARG A 10 2.41 -16.24 -5.59
CA ARG A 10 1.67 -15.16 -4.94
C ARG A 10 2.05 -15.00 -3.46
N LYS A 11 2.19 -16.11 -2.70
CA LYS A 11 2.61 -16.05 -1.29
C LYS A 11 4.01 -15.48 -1.11
N ILE A 12 4.94 -15.82 -2.02
CA ILE A 12 6.31 -15.26 -2.01
C ILE A 12 6.27 -13.76 -2.25
N LEU A 13 5.56 -13.32 -3.30
CA LEU A 13 5.40 -11.90 -3.62
C LEU A 13 4.74 -11.12 -2.48
N ASN A 14 3.72 -11.69 -1.84
CA ASN A 14 3.08 -11.10 -0.66
C ASN A 14 4.08 -10.94 0.50
N SER A 15 4.86 -11.98 0.78
CA SER A 15 5.82 -11.96 1.90
C SER A 15 6.90 -10.90 1.69
N LEU A 16 7.42 -10.79 0.46
CA LEU A 16 8.40 -9.78 0.08
C LEU A 16 7.84 -8.36 0.15
N THR A 17 6.65 -8.15 -0.41
CA THR A 17 5.96 -6.86 -0.38
C THR A 17 5.71 -6.43 1.06
N LEU A 18 5.18 -7.32 1.90
CA LEU A 18 4.92 -7.01 3.31
C LEU A 18 6.21 -6.72 4.08
N ALA A 19 7.31 -7.42 3.81
CA ALA A 19 8.60 -7.14 4.44
C ALA A 19 9.07 -5.70 4.16
N TYR A 20 9.00 -5.26 2.90
CA TYR A 20 9.31 -3.88 2.53
C TYR A 20 8.34 -2.87 3.14
N GLY A 21 7.04 -3.17 3.18
CA GLY A 21 6.05 -2.33 3.84
C GLY A 21 6.34 -2.13 5.33
N GLN A 22 6.71 -3.19 6.05
CA GLN A 22 7.08 -3.11 7.46
C GLN A 22 8.31 -2.21 7.67
N MET A 23 9.35 -2.39 6.86
CA MET A 23 10.56 -1.55 6.92
C MET A 23 10.23 -0.06 6.68
N ILE A 24 9.54 0.24 5.57
CA ILE A 24 9.23 1.61 5.16
C ILE A 24 8.32 2.30 6.19
N PHE A 25 7.20 1.68 6.54
CA PHE A 25 6.14 2.36 7.31
C PHE A 25 6.28 2.21 8.82
N LYS A 26 6.64 1.01 9.32
CA LYS A 26 6.78 0.80 10.77
C LYS A 26 8.17 1.19 11.26
N SER A 27 9.21 0.64 10.64
CA SER A 27 10.58 0.86 11.11
C SER A 27 11.12 2.25 10.77
N GLY A 28 10.71 2.81 9.62
CA GLY A 28 11.22 4.11 9.16
C GLY A 28 12.64 4.05 8.62
N PHE A 29 13.12 2.86 8.28
CA PHE A 29 14.34 2.64 7.51
C PHE A 29 14.12 1.38 6.66
N PHE A 30 14.80 1.28 5.53
CA PHE A 30 14.59 0.17 4.61
C PHE A 30 15.85 -0.21 3.84
N HIS A 31 15.85 -1.45 3.37
CA HIS A 31 16.86 -1.96 2.46
C HIS A 31 16.73 -1.28 1.09
N ALA A 32 17.63 -0.35 0.77
CA ALA A 32 17.53 0.50 -0.41
C ALA A 32 18.18 -0.11 -1.67
N ASP A 33 18.86 -1.26 -1.53
CA ASP A 33 19.31 -2.06 -2.68
C ASP A 33 18.39 -3.27 -2.90
N PRO A 34 17.37 -3.16 -3.77
CA PRO A 34 16.45 -4.27 -3.98
C PRO A 34 17.04 -5.39 -4.85
N HIS A 35 18.35 -5.38 -5.20
CA HIS A 35 18.94 -6.36 -6.11
C HIS A 35 18.53 -7.81 -5.79
N PRO A 36 18.07 -8.63 -6.76
CA PRO A 36 17.57 -9.97 -6.49
C PRO A 36 18.56 -10.88 -5.76
N GLY A 37 19.87 -10.68 -5.98
CA GLY A 37 20.94 -11.42 -5.30
C GLY A 37 20.98 -11.18 -3.78
N ASN A 38 20.39 -10.09 -3.29
CA ASN A 38 20.32 -9.75 -1.87
C ASN A 38 19.01 -10.23 -1.22
N ILE A 39 18.15 -10.95 -1.94
CA ILE A 39 16.84 -11.41 -1.44
C ILE A 39 16.80 -12.92 -1.50
N LEU A 40 16.80 -13.57 -0.33
CA LEU A 40 16.58 -15.00 -0.20
C LEU A 40 15.16 -15.30 0.27
N ILE A 41 14.52 -16.24 -0.41
CA ILE A 41 13.20 -16.76 -0.03
C ILE A 41 13.38 -18.10 0.65
N CYS A 42 13.22 -18.10 1.98
CA CYS A 42 13.34 -19.28 2.80
C CYS A 42 11.96 -19.92 3.03
N LYS A 43 11.91 -21.25 3.03
CA LYS A 43 10.70 -21.99 3.39
C LYS A 43 10.49 -21.87 4.90
N GLY A 44 9.40 -21.21 5.32
CA GLY A 44 8.97 -21.20 6.72
C GLY A 44 8.09 -22.42 7.04
N SER A 45 7.21 -22.28 8.04
CA SER A 45 6.13 -23.26 8.26
C SER A 45 5.17 -23.31 7.06
N GLU A 46 4.35 -24.36 6.93
CA GLU A 46 3.60 -24.73 5.71
C GLU A 46 2.76 -23.60 5.06
N ALA A 47 2.47 -22.50 5.77
CA ALA A 47 1.71 -21.37 5.26
C ALA A 47 2.52 -20.10 4.93
N ARG A 48 3.81 -19.97 5.30
CA ARG A 48 4.56 -18.71 5.19
C ARG A 48 5.95 -18.87 4.56
N PHE A 49 6.32 -17.91 3.72
CA PHE A 49 7.69 -17.74 3.23
C PHE A 49 8.39 -16.69 4.09
N LEU A 50 9.63 -16.97 4.45
CA LEU A 50 10.49 -16.01 5.13
C LEU A 50 11.34 -15.31 4.09
N VAL A 51 11.51 -14.00 4.26
CA VAL A 51 12.34 -13.16 3.40
C VAL A 51 13.59 -12.82 4.20
N ALA A 52 14.73 -13.30 3.75
CA ALA A 52 16.02 -12.90 4.30
C ALA A 52 16.67 -11.91 3.34
N LEU A 53 16.99 -10.72 3.86
CA LEU A 53 17.71 -9.68 3.14
C LEU A 53 19.19 -9.82 3.49
N LEU A 54 20.04 -9.79 2.48
CA LEU A 54 21.48 -9.84 2.60
C LEU A 54 22.06 -8.48 2.25
N ASP A 55 23.29 -8.23 2.69
CA ASP A 55 24.05 -7.01 2.37
C ASP A 55 23.34 -5.71 2.79
N TYR A 56 23.58 -5.31 4.03
CA TYR A 56 23.04 -4.08 4.61
C TYR A 56 23.89 -2.84 4.27
N GLY A 57 24.78 -2.90 3.27
CA GLY A 57 25.61 -1.77 2.85
C GLY A 57 24.79 -0.58 2.31
N GLN A 58 23.57 -0.84 1.85
CA GLN A 58 22.65 0.16 1.29
C GLN A 58 21.33 0.17 2.06
N VAL A 59 21.37 0.49 3.36
CA VAL A 59 20.18 0.80 4.17
C VAL A 59 19.98 2.31 4.22
N LYS A 60 18.73 2.76 4.12
CA LYS A 60 18.37 4.17 4.21
C LYS A 60 17.35 4.42 5.30
N ASP A 61 17.57 5.49 6.06
CA ASP A 61 16.54 6.09 6.89
C ASP A 61 15.49 6.77 6.02
N LEU A 62 14.24 6.70 6.45
CA LEU A 62 13.12 7.39 5.83
C LEU A 62 12.57 8.41 6.84
N PRO A 63 12.87 9.71 6.65
CA PRO A 63 12.38 10.77 7.51
C PRO A 63 10.86 10.68 7.75
N ALA A 64 10.42 10.97 8.97
CA ALA A 64 9.03 10.78 9.37
C ALA A 64 8.03 11.51 8.47
N ASN A 65 8.36 12.71 8.00
CA ASN A 65 7.53 13.47 7.05
C ASN A 65 7.37 12.74 5.71
N LEU A 66 8.47 12.20 5.14
CA LEU A 66 8.41 11.42 3.91
C LEU A 66 7.67 10.10 4.13
N ARG A 67 7.88 9.45 5.27
CA ARG A 67 7.18 8.22 5.64
C ARG A 67 5.67 8.40 5.71
N PHE A 68 5.20 9.45 6.38
CA PHE A 68 3.76 9.73 6.51
C PHE A 68 3.17 10.22 5.19
N GLY A 69 3.85 11.10 4.46
CA GLY A 69 3.41 11.52 3.12
C GLY A 69 3.34 10.35 2.14
N TYR A 70 4.27 9.39 2.24
CA TYR A 70 4.24 8.19 1.40
C TYR A 70 3.12 7.23 1.79
N ALA A 71 2.80 7.14 3.09
CA ALA A 71 1.63 6.39 3.55
C ALA A 71 0.33 7.00 3.01
N GLU A 72 0.19 8.33 3.03
CA GLU A 72 -0.96 9.04 2.43
C GLU A 72 -1.06 8.78 0.92
N LEU A 73 0.07 8.81 0.20
CA LEU A 73 0.11 8.49 -1.22
C LEU A 73 -0.36 7.05 -1.49
N VAL A 74 0.06 6.09 -0.67
CA VAL A 74 -0.37 4.69 -0.78
C VAL A 74 -1.88 4.54 -0.61
N LEU A 75 -2.49 5.26 0.35
CA LEU A 75 -3.94 5.25 0.52
C LEU A 75 -4.65 5.86 -0.69
N ALA A 76 -4.16 7.01 -1.18
CA ALA A 76 -4.73 7.65 -2.35
C ALA A 76 -4.68 6.74 -3.59
N MET A 77 -3.57 6.03 -3.82
CA MET A 77 -3.48 5.06 -4.91
C MET A 77 -4.41 3.86 -4.71
N ALA A 78 -4.52 3.34 -3.49
CA ALA A 78 -5.39 2.20 -3.18
C ALA A 78 -6.88 2.55 -3.35
N ASP A 79 -7.27 3.78 -3.00
CA ASP A 79 -8.64 4.30 -3.12
C ASP A 79 -8.96 4.89 -4.49
N ASN A 80 -7.98 4.98 -5.40
CA ASN A 80 -8.08 5.71 -6.66
C ASN A 80 -8.53 7.17 -6.46
N ASP A 81 -7.98 7.83 -5.43
CA ASP A 81 -8.22 9.23 -5.08
C ASP A 81 -7.20 10.14 -5.79
N PRO A 82 -7.61 10.87 -6.84
CA PRO A 82 -6.71 11.72 -7.60
C PRO A 82 -6.29 12.97 -6.83
N ILE A 83 -7.19 13.51 -6.00
CA ILE A 83 -6.93 14.72 -5.23
C ILE A 83 -5.92 14.39 -4.11
N GLY A 84 -6.12 13.25 -3.44
CA GLY A 84 -5.18 12.73 -2.46
C GLY A 84 -3.79 12.45 -3.05
N ALA A 85 -3.72 11.91 -4.26
CA ALA A 85 -2.45 11.65 -4.95
C ALA A 85 -1.70 12.96 -5.26
N THR A 86 -2.39 13.98 -5.82
CA THR A 86 -1.81 15.30 -6.08
C THR A 86 -1.30 15.97 -4.81
N LYS A 87 -2.10 15.94 -3.74
CA LYS A 87 -1.68 16.49 -2.45
C LYS A 87 -0.43 15.78 -1.92
N SER A 88 -0.43 14.46 -1.94
CA SER A 88 0.68 13.67 -1.42
C SER A 88 1.98 13.89 -2.21
N PHE A 89 1.91 14.03 -3.53
CA PHE A 89 3.09 14.38 -4.35
C PHE A 89 3.73 15.71 -3.93
N LYS A 90 2.89 16.73 -3.67
CA LYS A 90 3.35 18.04 -3.18
C LYS A 90 3.99 17.92 -1.79
N ASP A 91 3.33 17.23 -0.87
CA ASP A 91 3.81 17.05 0.51
C ASP A 91 5.10 16.24 0.58
N LEU A 92 5.30 15.32 -0.37
CA LEU A 92 6.52 14.54 -0.56
C LEU A 92 7.66 15.35 -1.20
N GLY A 93 7.42 16.58 -1.65
CA GLY A 93 8.44 17.40 -2.31
C GLY A 93 8.81 16.91 -3.72
N ILE A 94 7.95 16.11 -4.35
CA ILE A 94 8.11 15.72 -5.75
C ILE A 94 7.69 16.92 -6.60
N LYS A 95 8.67 17.58 -7.23
CA LYS A 95 8.42 18.75 -8.07
C LYS A 95 8.07 18.31 -9.47
N THR A 96 6.83 18.56 -9.88
CA THR A 96 6.34 18.24 -11.23
C THR A 96 5.88 19.50 -11.94
N LEU A 97 6.27 19.65 -13.21
CA LEU A 97 5.64 20.59 -14.13
C LEU A 97 4.58 19.87 -14.96
N SER A 98 3.33 20.28 -14.81
CA SER A 98 2.21 19.79 -15.62
C SER A 98 2.21 20.46 -16.98
N LYS A 99 2.11 19.66 -18.05
CA LYS A 99 1.79 20.12 -19.41
C LYS A 99 0.33 19.86 -19.79
N CYS A 100 -0.51 19.49 -18.82
CA CYS A 100 -1.90 19.13 -19.07
C CYS A 100 -2.84 20.32 -18.83
N ASP A 101 -3.66 20.65 -19.83
CA ASP A 101 -4.67 21.73 -19.72
C ASP A 101 -5.94 21.31 -18.95
N LYS A 102 -6.20 20.00 -18.80
CA LYS A 102 -7.38 19.43 -18.12
C LYS A 102 -7.05 18.13 -17.41
N ASN A 103 -7.80 17.80 -16.36
CA ASN A 103 -7.70 16.53 -15.60
C ASN A 103 -6.33 16.27 -14.96
N GLU A 104 -5.65 17.32 -14.50
CA GLU A 104 -4.32 17.22 -13.89
C GLU A 104 -4.27 16.19 -12.75
N ASP A 105 -5.24 16.21 -11.84
CA ASP A 105 -5.27 15.27 -10.70
C ASP A 105 -5.37 13.80 -11.16
N GLN A 106 -6.13 13.52 -12.21
CA GLN A 106 -6.26 12.17 -12.76
C GLN A 106 -4.98 11.69 -13.42
N GLU A 107 -4.29 12.57 -14.14
CA GLU A 107 -3.00 12.24 -14.74
C GLU A 107 -1.91 12.10 -13.66
N MET A 108 -2.02 12.86 -12.56
CA MET A 108 -1.15 12.73 -11.39
C MET A 108 -1.36 11.40 -10.68
N LEU A 109 -2.61 10.94 -10.52
CA LEU A 109 -2.91 9.60 -10.00
C LEU A 109 -2.29 8.51 -10.88
N LYS A 110 -2.41 8.62 -12.20
CA LYS A 110 -1.80 7.66 -13.13
C LYS A 110 -0.28 7.67 -13.03
N LEU A 111 0.33 8.85 -12.88
CA LEU A 111 1.76 8.98 -12.64
C LEU A 111 2.15 8.29 -11.33
N ALA A 112 1.43 8.58 -10.24
CA ALA A 112 1.63 7.97 -8.93
C ALA A 112 1.56 6.44 -9.01
N GLN A 113 0.52 5.88 -9.62
CA GLN A 113 0.38 4.43 -9.80
C GLN A 113 1.49 3.85 -10.69
N THR A 114 1.90 4.56 -11.74
CA THR A 114 3.00 4.14 -12.62
C THR A 114 4.35 4.12 -11.91
N MET A 115 4.58 5.06 -10.98
CA MET A 115 5.81 5.13 -10.21
C MET A 115 5.78 4.17 -9.01
N PHE A 116 4.71 4.19 -8.22
CA PHE A 116 4.70 3.65 -6.85
C PHE A 116 3.70 2.53 -6.59
N ASP A 117 2.95 2.04 -7.59
CA ASP A 117 2.13 0.84 -7.44
C ASP A 117 2.43 -0.22 -8.48
N THR A 118 2.64 -1.47 -8.08
CA THR A 118 2.91 -2.57 -9.02
C THR A 118 1.68 -2.98 -9.85
N GLY A 119 0.49 -2.51 -9.47
CA GLY A 119 -0.76 -2.80 -10.17
C GLY A 119 -0.71 -2.41 -11.65
N LEU A 120 -1.30 -3.25 -12.50
CA LEU A 120 -1.41 -2.97 -13.92
C LEU A 120 -2.87 -2.64 -14.29
N PRO A 121 -3.10 -1.67 -15.20
CA PRO A 121 -4.42 -1.45 -15.77
C PRO A 121 -4.98 -2.71 -16.45
N PRO A 122 -6.31 -2.87 -16.53
CA PRO A 122 -6.92 -4.00 -17.23
C PRO A 122 -6.43 -4.11 -18.68
N GLY A 123 -6.05 -5.32 -19.10
CA GLY A 123 -5.56 -5.59 -20.46
C GLY A 123 -4.08 -5.22 -20.69
N VAL A 124 -3.41 -4.58 -19.73
CA VAL A 124 -1.98 -4.25 -19.81
C VAL A 124 -1.17 -5.35 -19.12
N THR A 125 -0.21 -5.94 -19.84
CA THR A 125 0.68 -6.98 -19.33
C THR A 125 2.06 -6.44 -18.95
N THR A 126 2.43 -5.27 -19.46
CA THR A 126 3.69 -4.59 -19.16
C THR A 126 3.48 -3.09 -19.28
N LEU A 127 3.99 -2.32 -18.31
CA LEU A 127 4.05 -0.86 -18.43
C LEU A 127 5.38 -0.46 -19.04
N GLN A 128 5.31 0.36 -20.07
CA GLN A 128 6.46 1.10 -20.59
C GLN A 128 6.31 2.54 -20.12
N PRO A 129 7.01 2.96 -19.05
CA PRO A 129 6.81 4.27 -18.46
C PRO A 129 7.12 5.42 -19.42
N PHE A 130 7.93 5.17 -20.45
CA PHE A 130 8.40 6.15 -21.44
C PHE A 130 7.76 6.00 -22.82
N SER A 131 6.59 5.36 -22.92
CA SER A 131 5.86 5.31 -24.19
C SER A 131 5.19 6.65 -24.50
N GLU A 132 4.95 6.92 -25.78
CA GLU A 132 4.17 8.08 -26.24
C GLU A 132 2.80 8.13 -25.55
N GLY A 133 2.42 9.30 -25.01
CA GLY A 133 1.18 9.53 -24.29
C GLY A 133 1.18 9.12 -22.82
N SER A 134 2.32 8.64 -22.30
CA SER A 134 2.48 8.29 -20.88
C SER A 134 2.34 9.50 -19.96
N SER A 135 1.98 9.26 -18.70
CA SER A 135 1.92 10.32 -17.69
C SER A 135 3.29 10.94 -17.41
N LEU A 136 4.40 10.25 -17.71
CA LEU A 136 5.76 10.79 -17.59
C LEU A 136 6.11 11.79 -18.71
N GLU A 137 5.48 11.73 -19.89
CA GLU A 137 5.64 12.78 -20.90
C GLU A 137 4.87 14.05 -20.52
N LYS A 138 3.72 13.86 -19.86
CA LYS A 138 2.80 14.92 -19.43
C LYS A 138 3.31 15.69 -18.22
N PHE A 139 4.04 15.03 -17.32
CA PHE A 139 4.66 15.64 -16.15
C PHE A 139 6.18 15.56 -16.22
N SER A 140 6.84 16.71 -16.25
CA SER A 140 8.29 16.76 -16.09
C SER A 140 8.63 16.78 -14.60
N VAL A 141 9.32 15.73 -14.11
CA VAL A 141 9.79 15.66 -12.71
C VAL A 141 11.13 16.39 -12.60
N GLU A 142 11.13 17.56 -11.98
CA GLU A 142 12.32 18.42 -11.85
C GLU A 142 13.12 18.16 -10.57
N GLY A 143 12.45 17.64 -9.54
CA GLY A 143 13.04 17.39 -8.24
C GLY A 143 12.40 16.18 -7.60
N PHE A 144 13.24 15.27 -7.12
CA PHE A 144 12.80 14.00 -6.56
C PHE A 144 13.66 13.63 -5.34
N PRO A 145 13.06 13.45 -4.14
CA PRO A 145 13.80 13.05 -2.96
C PRO A 145 14.52 11.72 -3.14
N GLU A 146 15.75 11.61 -2.63
CA GLU A 146 16.62 10.46 -2.85
C GLU A 146 16.05 9.18 -2.21
N GLU A 147 15.41 9.30 -1.04
CA GLU A 147 14.77 8.20 -0.33
C GLU A 147 13.59 7.65 -1.13
N LEU A 148 12.78 8.54 -1.72
CA LEU A 148 11.68 8.14 -2.59
C LEU A 148 12.19 7.46 -3.86
N PHE A 149 13.38 7.82 -4.36
CA PHE A 149 13.98 7.15 -5.52
C PHE A 149 14.38 5.72 -5.18
N SER A 150 14.91 5.51 -3.98
CA SER A 150 15.19 4.17 -3.49
C SER A 150 13.90 3.35 -3.31
N ILE A 151 12.82 3.93 -2.79
CA ILE A 151 11.51 3.27 -2.74
C ILE A 151 10.99 2.94 -4.15
N LEU A 152 11.10 3.90 -5.08
CA LEU A 152 10.72 3.72 -6.48
C LEU A 152 11.40 2.49 -7.07
N ARG A 153 12.73 2.37 -6.94
CA ARG A 153 13.49 1.20 -7.42
C ARG A 153 12.98 -0.11 -6.83
N THR A 154 12.66 -0.13 -5.54
CA THR A 154 12.08 -1.31 -4.88
C THR A 154 10.72 -1.68 -5.48
N VAL A 155 9.82 -0.70 -5.66
CA VAL A 155 8.51 -0.94 -6.29
C VAL A 155 8.67 -1.46 -7.71
N HIS A 156 9.59 -0.91 -8.51
CA HIS A 156 9.84 -1.37 -9.87
C HIS A 156 10.38 -2.81 -9.92
N LEU A 157 11.20 -3.21 -8.95
CA LEU A 157 11.63 -4.61 -8.83
C LEU A 157 10.44 -5.53 -8.49
N LEU A 158 9.60 -5.13 -7.52
CA LEU A 158 8.38 -5.87 -7.19
C LEU A 158 7.43 -5.98 -8.40
N ARG A 159 7.34 -4.92 -9.22
CA ARG A 159 6.57 -4.91 -10.47
C ARG A 159 7.15 -5.90 -11.48
N GLY A 160 8.47 -5.90 -11.68
CA GLY A 160 9.14 -6.85 -12.56
C GLY A 160 8.89 -8.30 -12.13
N LEU A 161 8.94 -8.56 -10.82
CA LEU A 161 8.62 -9.87 -10.26
C LEU A 161 7.14 -10.23 -10.46
N SER A 162 6.20 -9.32 -10.20
CA SER A 162 4.77 -9.59 -10.39
C SER A 162 4.43 -9.89 -11.85
N VAL A 163 4.99 -9.11 -12.78
CA VAL A 163 4.85 -9.32 -14.24
C VAL A 163 5.45 -10.65 -14.66
N GLY A 164 6.69 -10.95 -14.25
CA GLY A 164 7.37 -12.21 -14.57
C GLY A 164 6.65 -13.45 -14.03
N LEU A 165 5.89 -13.30 -12.95
CA LEU A 165 5.04 -14.35 -12.38
C LEU A 165 3.62 -14.41 -13.01
N GLY A 166 3.29 -13.51 -13.94
CA GLY A 166 1.96 -13.41 -14.56
C GLY A 166 0.86 -12.99 -13.57
N LEU A 167 1.22 -12.22 -12.53
CA LEU A 167 0.30 -11.79 -11.47
C LEU A 167 0.00 -10.30 -11.60
N ASN A 168 -1.29 -9.94 -11.73
CA ASN A 168 -1.71 -8.57 -11.42
C ASN A 168 -1.76 -8.42 -9.90
N TYR A 169 -0.88 -7.58 -9.38
CA TYR A 169 -0.61 -7.42 -7.96
C TYR A 169 -0.35 -5.94 -7.69
N SER A 170 -1.08 -5.34 -6.75
CA SER A 170 -0.94 -3.92 -6.38
C SER A 170 -0.29 -3.84 -5.00
N CYS A 171 0.92 -3.30 -4.92
CA CYS A 171 1.59 -3.05 -3.64
C CYS A 171 0.81 -2.01 -2.83
N ALA A 172 0.21 -1.00 -3.46
CA ALA A 172 -0.59 0.02 -2.76
C ALA A 172 -1.72 -0.63 -1.95
N LYS A 173 -2.48 -1.55 -2.57
CA LYS A 173 -3.54 -2.30 -1.88
C LYS A 173 -3.02 -3.20 -0.74
N GLN A 174 -1.79 -3.68 -0.85
CA GLN A 174 -1.21 -4.63 0.11
C GLN A 174 -0.55 -3.92 1.29
N TRP A 175 -0.04 -2.71 1.04
CA TRP A 175 0.50 -1.83 2.06
C TRP A 175 -0.56 -0.99 2.77
N ARG A 176 -1.76 -0.83 2.18
CA ARG A 176 -2.88 -0.09 2.78
C ARG A 176 -3.03 -0.31 4.29
N PRO A 177 -3.13 -1.54 4.83
CA PRO A 177 -3.36 -1.73 6.27
C PRO A 177 -2.21 -1.18 7.14
N ILE A 178 -0.97 -1.36 6.70
CA ILE A 178 0.22 -0.88 7.42
C ILE A 178 0.33 0.66 7.29
N ALA A 179 -0.04 1.22 6.15
CA ALA A 179 -0.06 2.66 5.92
C ALA A 179 -1.12 3.34 6.80
N GLU A 180 -2.34 2.79 6.87
CA GLU A 180 -3.40 3.27 7.78
C GLU A 180 -2.96 3.21 9.24
N GLU A 181 -2.40 2.09 9.68
CA GLU A 181 -1.88 1.94 11.04
C GLU A 181 -0.79 2.97 11.35
N THR A 182 0.08 3.25 10.38
CA THR A 182 1.17 4.23 10.53
C THR A 182 0.64 5.65 10.69
N LEU A 183 -0.35 6.03 9.87
CA LEU A 183 -0.99 7.34 9.96
C LEU A 183 -1.82 7.49 11.23
N HIS A 184 -2.53 6.45 11.64
CA HIS A 184 -3.30 6.45 12.89
C HIS A 184 -2.37 6.63 14.10
N ARG A 185 -1.28 5.86 14.20
CA ARG A 185 -0.27 6.02 15.27
C ARG A 185 0.37 7.41 15.28
N ALA A 186 0.44 8.08 14.13
CA ALA A 186 0.94 9.44 14.00
C ALA A 186 -0.12 10.52 14.29
N GLY A 187 -1.36 10.14 14.64
CA GLY A 187 -2.47 11.07 14.85
C GLY A 187 -2.99 11.73 13.57
N ARG A 188 -2.68 11.16 12.39
CA ARG A 188 -3.03 11.69 11.06
C ARG A 188 -4.25 11.03 10.44
N LEU A 189 -4.71 9.91 11.00
CA LEU A 189 -5.92 9.20 10.57
C LEU A 189 -6.84 8.94 11.77
N LYS A 190 -8.12 9.30 11.64
CA LYS A 190 -9.13 9.11 12.69
C LYS A 190 -9.61 7.66 12.77
N ASP A 191 -10.02 7.26 13.97
CA ASP A 191 -10.27 5.87 14.40
C ASP A 191 -11.32 5.10 13.59
N PHE A 192 -12.21 5.80 12.89
CA PHE A 192 -13.28 5.19 12.09
C PHE A 192 -12.75 4.21 11.02
N TYR A 193 -11.58 4.51 10.43
CA TYR A 193 -10.96 3.64 9.43
C TYR A 193 -10.29 2.40 10.01
N LEU A 194 -9.79 2.46 11.26
CA LEU A 194 -9.15 1.33 11.91
C LEU A 194 -10.18 0.26 12.27
N LEU A 195 -11.36 0.69 12.72
CA LEU A 195 -12.45 -0.20 13.10
C LEU A 195 -12.95 -1.04 11.93
N LEU A 196 -13.16 -0.43 10.76
CA LEU A 196 -13.54 -1.12 9.53
C LEU A 196 -12.46 -2.13 9.07
N ASN A 197 -11.18 -1.76 9.12
CA ASN A 197 -10.08 -2.66 8.75
C ASN A 197 -9.86 -3.77 9.77
N CYS A 198 -9.97 -3.49 11.07
CA CYS A 198 -9.95 -4.50 12.11
C CYS A 198 -11.07 -5.51 11.86
N ILE A 199 -12.28 -5.05 11.52
CA ILE A 199 -13.41 -5.93 11.18
C ILE A 199 -13.13 -6.74 9.91
N GLU A 200 -12.60 -6.15 8.83
CA GLU A 200 -12.25 -6.89 7.62
C GLU A 200 -11.15 -7.93 7.88
N ILE A 201 -10.12 -7.59 8.64
CA ILE A 201 -9.05 -8.51 9.03
C ILE A 201 -9.62 -9.63 9.90
N PHE A 202 -10.50 -9.31 10.86
CA PHE A 202 -11.13 -10.27 11.76
C PHE A 202 -12.05 -11.24 11.01
N LEU A 203 -12.86 -10.73 10.06
CA LEU A 203 -13.71 -11.53 9.18
C LEU A 203 -12.90 -12.41 8.22
N ASN A 204 -11.71 -11.98 7.80
CA ASN A 204 -10.82 -12.75 6.94
C ASN A 204 -9.86 -13.69 7.68
N CYS A 205 -9.72 -13.58 9.02
CA CYS A 205 -8.80 -14.39 9.81
C CYS A 205 -9.29 -15.82 10.11
N GLY A 206 -10.51 -16.20 9.69
CA GLY A 206 -10.98 -17.58 9.80
C GLY A 206 -11.27 -18.07 11.23
N ASP A 207 -11.42 -17.18 12.21
CA ASP A 207 -11.93 -17.55 13.53
C ASP A 207 -13.43 -17.89 13.42
N SER A 208 -13.77 -19.15 13.69
CA SER A 208 -15.12 -19.70 13.50
C SER A 208 -16.17 -19.10 14.43
N ARG A 209 -15.77 -18.35 15.46
CA ARG A 209 -16.68 -17.76 16.46
C ARG A 209 -17.48 -16.56 15.94
N TYR A 210 -17.05 -15.93 14.84
CA TYR A 210 -17.66 -14.69 14.31
C TYR A 210 -18.01 -14.76 12.82
N ARG A 211 -18.20 -15.96 12.27
CA ARG A 211 -18.65 -16.14 10.89
C ARG A 211 -20.14 -15.75 10.77
N PRO A 212 -20.51 -14.73 9.98
CA PRO A 212 -21.92 -14.37 9.83
C PRO A 212 -22.64 -15.43 9.00
N GLU A 213 -23.71 -16.02 9.55
CA GLU A 213 -24.53 -17.01 8.86
C GLU A 213 -25.46 -16.40 7.79
N SER A 214 -25.65 -15.06 7.81
CA SER A 214 -26.52 -14.35 6.86
C SER A 214 -26.16 -12.86 6.69
N SER A 215 -26.69 -12.21 5.65
CA SER A 215 -26.56 -10.76 5.42
C SER A 215 -27.12 -9.91 6.57
N SER A 216 -28.21 -10.38 7.20
CA SER A 216 -28.80 -9.81 8.43
C SER A 216 -27.83 -9.83 9.62
N SER A 217 -26.99 -10.87 9.71
CA SER A 217 -26.01 -11.03 10.80
C SER A 217 -24.86 -10.01 10.71
N LYS A 218 -24.50 -9.57 9.50
CA LYS A 218 -23.49 -8.50 9.30
C LYS A 218 -23.97 -7.15 9.81
N THR A 219 -25.24 -6.82 9.58
CA THR A 219 -25.86 -5.57 10.06
C THR A 219 -25.95 -5.53 11.58
N ARG A 220 -26.21 -6.67 12.22
CA ARG A 220 -26.29 -6.79 13.68
C ARG A 220 -24.94 -6.58 14.38
N ILE A 221 -23.85 -7.09 13.81
CA ILE A 221 -22.49 -6.85 14.31
C ILE A 221 -22.15 -5.35 14.25
N LEU A 222 -22.51 -4.69 13.14
CA LEU A 222 -22.29 -3.25 12.95
C LEU A 222 -23.08 -2.38 13.94
N GLN A 223 -24.32 -2.78 14.26
CA GLN A 223 -25.24 -1.96 15.07
C GLN A 223 -25.19 -2.23 16.58
N GLU A 224 -24.85 -3.45 17.02
CA GLU A 224 -24.94 -3.83 18.44
C GLU A 224 -23.58 -4.07 19.11
N ILE A 225 -22.66 -4.74 18.42
CA ILE A 225 -21.38 -5.18 19.03
C ILE A 225 -20.34 -4.07 19.01
N ILE A 226 -20.23 -3.36 17.88
CA ILE A 226 -19.26 -2.28 17.72
C ILE A 226 -19.46 -1.15 18.74
N PRO A 227 -20.68 -0.66 19.01
CA PRO A 227 -20.87 0.38 20.02
C PRO A 227 -20.51 -0.08 21.45
N GLN A 228 -20.67 -1.37 21.76
CA GLN A 228 -20.31 -1.93 23.08
C GLN A 228 -18.80 -2.06 23.26
N GLU A 229 -18.06 -2.49 22.24
CA GLU A 229 -16.59 -2.56 22.31
C GLU A 229 -15.94 -1.17 22.31
N MET A 230 -16.48 -0.21 21.57
CA MET A 230 -16.05 1.20 21.61
C MET A 230 -16.16 1.78 23.03
N MET A 231 -17.23 1.43 23.75
CA MET A 231 -17.47 1.86 25.13
C MET A 231 -16.48 1.21 26.12
N ASN A 232 -16.10 -0.05 25.89
CA ASN A 232 -15.11 -0.76 26.71
C ASN A 232 -13.66 -0.27 26.47
N LEU A 233 -13.38 0.32 25.31
CA LEU A 233 -12.07 0.87 24.95
C LEU A 233 -11.90 2.35 25.32
N GLY A 234 -12.89 2.98 25.95
CA GLY A 234 -12.81 4.37 26.40
C GLY A 234 -12.88 5.42 25.28
N VAL A 235 -13.38 5.04 24.10
CA VAL A 235 -13.60 5.96 22.98
C VAL A 235 -14.92 6.71 23.24
N GLU A 236 -14.84 7.97 23.69
CA GLU A 236 -16.04 8.78 23.91
C GLU A 236 -16.70 9.20 22.59
N LYS A 237 -18.04 9.18 22.63
CA LYS A 237 -18.91 9.54 21.53
C LYS A 237 -18.83 11.06 21.29
N ASP A 238 -18.15 11.49 20.23
CA ASP A 238 -18.25 12.87 19.75
C ASP A 238 -19.70 13.13 19.34
N ARG A 239 -20.42 13.93 20.14
CA ARG A 239 -21.87 14.14 20.02
C ARG A 239 -22.28 15.01 18.84
N GLU A 240 -21.35 15.54 18.04
CA GLU A 240 -21.68 16.58 17.07
C GLU A 240 -22.11 16.08 15.67
N HIS A 241 -21.81 14.83 15.29
CA HIS A 241 -22.12 14.37 13.93
C HIS A 241 -22.77 12.99 13.98
N GLY A 242 -24.04 12.97 14.39
CA GLY A 242 -24.87 11.78 14.36
C GLY A 242 -25.08 11.29 12.94
N ILE A 243 -24.30 10.30 12.51
CA ILE A 243 -24.62 9.41 11.39
C ILE A 243 -24.14 8.01 11.76
N PHE A 244 -25.11 7.09 11.84
CA PHE A 244 -24.92 5.64 11.91
C PHE A 244 -24.63 5.08 10.51
#